data_AF-A0A7S2LVT8-F1
#
_entry.id   AF-A0A7S2LVT8-F1
#
_cell.length_a   1.000
_cell.length_b   1.000
_cell.length_c   1.000
_cell.angle_alpha   90.00
_cell.angle_beta   90.00
_cell.angle_gamma   90.00
#
_symmetry.space_group_name_H-M   'P 1'
#
loop_
_entity.id
_entity.type
_entity.pdbx_description
1 polymer ?
#
loop_
_entity_poly.entity_id
_entity_poly.type
_entity_poly.pdbx_seq_one_letter_code
_entity_poly.pdbx_strand_id
1 'polypeptide(L)'
;MAAVHRMKKLKRAELSRDEREELAKEFVDRMRAAADDDAVAVSERRPAMKKLTMLSEVQSMLAKKDMQRPLLDYDLLVVAKAWIAPLANGKLGNVTVRQRLLESISTMTGTHDGEEGVTPSDLKRSAFGKVIMSLYMHKSETPQMKRLHKSLIEQWSRPIFNKSGNMKDLERVQSERREAGVVLSYQQRNAASSRTANDDRASASAGGTAVEDINSIFKKGFKSKGAIDLGNNRVRIPYSKGFQFSVRPEHKGAETTKIKKAGRESLTKRLDVKKKAGKSAKYGNLSVEGRVAKNA
;
A
#
# COMPACT_ATOMS: atom_id res chain seq x y z
N MET A 1 4.64 -58.52 -17.28
CA MET A 1 4.23 -57.38 -16.44
C MET A 1 5.44 -56.48 -16.23
N ALA A 2 5.45 -55.30 -16.85
CA ALA A 2 6.58 -54.37 -16.74
C ALA A 2 6.54 -53.65 -15.39
N ALA A 3 7.53 -53.90 -14.53
CA ALA A 3 7.69 -53.21 -13.27
C ALA A 3 8.18 -51.78 -13.53
N VAL A 4 7.31 -50.79 -13.33
CA VAL A 4 7.66 -49.37 -13.36
C VAL A 4 8.53 -49.08 -12.14
N HIS A 5 9.84 -48.98 -12.35
CA HIS A 5 10.79 -48.56 -11.32
C HIS A 5 10.45 -47.12 -10.92
N ARG A 6 9.75 -46.94 -9.79
CA ARG A 6 9.47 -45.64 -9.20
C ARG A 6 10.82 -45.02 -8.79
N MET A 7 11.33 -44.09 -9.58
CA MET A 7 12.54 -43.33 -9.25
C MET A 7 12.35 -42.66 -7.89
N LYS A 8 13.11 -43.08 -6.88
CA LYS A 8 13.24 -42.36 -5.61
C LYS A 8 13.77 -40.98 -5.94
N LYS A 9 12.94 -39.93 -5.76
CA LYS A 9 13.39 -38.54 -5.78
C LYS A 9 14.59 -38.43 -4.84
N LEU A 10 15.78 -38.22 -5.39
CA LEU A 10 16.97 -37.86 -4.63
C LEU A 10 16.59 -36.62 -3.81
N LYS A 11 16.55 -36.79 -2.48
CA LYS A 11 16.27 -35.71 -1.53
C LYS A 11 17.43 -34.74 -1.68
N ARG A 12 17.17 -33.57 -2.27
CA ARG A 12 18.17 -32.50 -2.43
C ARG A 12 18.68 -32.19 -1.02
N ALA A 13 19.99 -32.27 -0.80
CA ALA A 13 20.58 -31.91 0.49
C ALA A 13 20.15 -30.47 0.81
N GLU A 14 19.53 -30.27 1.96
CA GLU A 14 19.24 -28.92 2.46
C GLU A 14 20.59 -28.28 2.80
N LEU A 15 20.88 -27.12 2.21
CA LEU A 15 22.11 -26.40 2.51
C LEU A 15 22.14 -26.06 4.00
N SER A 16 23.32 -26.20 4.59
CA SER A 16 23.57 -25.74 5.95
C SER A 16 23.32 -24.24 6.05
N ARG A 17 23.09 -23.75 7.27
CA ARG A 17 22.99 -22.31 7.54
C ARG A 17 24.25 -21.58 7.09
N ASP A 18 25.43 -22.09 7.44
CA ASP A 18 26.72 -21.45 7.14
C ASP A 18 26.98 -21.39 5.62
N GLU A 19 26.59 -22.45 4.89
CA GLU A 19 26.70 -22.49 3.42
C GLU A 19 25.78 -21.44 2.77
N ARG A 20 24.58 -21.20 3.32
CA ARG A 20 23.69 -20.14 2.84
C ARG A 20 24.24 -18.75 3.15
N GLU A 21 24.89 -18.57 4.29
CA GLU A 21 25.52 -17.31 4.66
C GLU A 21 26.69 -16.97 3.74
N GLU A 22 27.60 -17.91 3.45
CA GLU A 22 28.71 -17.66 2.51
C GLU A 22 28.18 -17.41 1.09
N LEU A 23 27.20 -18.19 0.64
CA LEU A 23 26.57 -17.98 -0.68
C LEU A 23 25.92 -16.59 -0.77
N ALA A 24 25.24 -16.15 0.29
CA ALA A 24 24.63 -14.83 0.34
C ALA A 24 25.68 -13.72 0.27
N LYS A 25 26.77 -13.83 1.03
CA LYS A 25 27.89 -12.88 1.02
C LYS A 25 28.51 -12.79 -0.37
N GLU A 26 28.92 -13.91 -0.96
CA GLU A 26 29.50 -13.94 -2.31
C GLU A 26 28.54 -13.36 -3.35
N PHE A 27 27.25 -13.67 -3.24
CA PHE A 27 26.25 -13.16 -4.16
C PHE A 27 26.08 -11.64 -4.06
N VAL A 28 26.03 -11.09 -2.85
CA VAL A 28 25.92 -9.64 -2.63
C VAL A 28 27.19 -8.92 -3.10
N ASP A 29 28.36 -9.51 -2.89
CA ASP A 29 29.64 -8.96 -3.39
C ASP A 29 29.67 -8.91 -4.93
N ARG A 30 29.22 -9.97 -5.61
CA ARG A 30 29.05 -9.95 -7.08
C ARG A 30 28.06 -8.87 -7.52
N MET A 31 26.96 -8.72 -6.80
CA MET A 31 25.94 -7.71 -7.09
C MET A 31 26.51 -6.30 -6.93
N ARG A 32 27.38 -6.06 -5.93
CA ARG A 32 28.10 -4.80 -5.74
C ARG A 32 29.08 -4.54 -6.87
N ALA A 33 29.92 -5.52 -7.20
CA ALA A 33 30.88 -5.41 -8.31
C ALA A 33 30.19 -5.05 -9.64
N ALA A 34 29.05 -5.68 -9.94
CA ALA A 34 28.27 -5.35 -11.15
C ALA A 34 27.74 -3.90 -11.16
N ALA A 35 27.44 -3.32 -9.99
CA ALA A 35 27.03 -1.93 -9.88
C ALA A 35 28.21 -0.98 -10.15
N ASP A 36 29.36 -1.29 -9.55
CA ASP A 36 30.58 -0.48 -9.65
C ASP A 36 31.15 -0.52 -11.08
N ASP A 37 31.23 -1.70 -11.70
CA ASP A 37 31.65 -1.89 -13.09
C ASP A 37 30.80 -1.06 -14.06
N ASP A 38 29.48 -1.09 -13.88
CA ASP A 38 28.56 -0.30 -14.71
C ASP A 38 28.71 1.20 -14.44
N ALA A 39 28.98 1.62 -13.21
CA ALA A 39 29.22 3.03 -12.88
C ALA A 39 30.50 3.54 -13.57
N VAL A 40 31.56 2.74 -13.55
CA VAL A 40 32.81 3.01 -14.28
C VAL A 40 32.55 3.07 -15.78
N ALA A 41 31.84 2.09 -16.35
CA ALA A 41 31.51 2.07 -17.77
C ALA A 41 30.71 3.32 -18.20
N VAL A 42 29.71 3.73 -17.42
CA VAL A 42 28.96 4.97 -17.67
C VAL A 42 29.87 6.20 -17.61
N SER A 43 30.79 6.26 -16.64
CA SER A 43 31.73 7.38 -16.51
C SER A 43 32.67 7.50 -17.72
N GLU A 44 33.10 6.36 -18.27
CA GLU A 44 33.92 6.25 -19.47
C GLU A 44 33.12 6.30 -20.78
N ARG A 45 31.80 6.57 -20.71
CA ARG A 45 30.89 6.61 -21.86
C ARG A 45 30.83 5.31 -22.66
N ARG A 46 31.06 4.18 -22.01
CA ARG A 46 30.92 2.84 -22.57
C ARG A 46 29.57 2.24 -22.16
N PRO A 47 29.00 1.30 -22.95
CA PRO A 47 27.77 0.61 -22.58
C PRO A 47 27.92 -0.16 -21.27
N ALA A 48 26.99 0.07 -20.34
CA ALA A 48 26.91 -0.60 -19.04
C ALA A 48 25.88 -1.75 -19.12
N MET A 49 26.36 -2.98 -19.01
CA MET A 49 25.56 -4.20 -19.28
C MET A 49 25.55 -5.16 -18.08
N LYS A 50 26.43 -4.99 -17.09
CA LYS A 50 26.66 -5.98 -16.02
C LYS A 50 25.42 -6.17 -15.14
N LYS A 51 24.76 -5.07 -14.73
CA LYS A 51 23.50 -5.17 -13.96
C LYS A 51 22.39 -5.84 -14.76
N LEU A 52 22.30 -5.57 -16.06
CA LEU A 52 21.28 -6.16 -16.93
C LEU A 52 21.49 -7.66 -17.10
N THR A 53 22.73 -8.10 -17.30
CA THR A 53 23.06 -9.53 -17.47
C THR A 53 22.84 -10.32 -16.19
N MET A 54 23.11 -9.74 -15.02
CA MET A 54 22.94 -10.41 -13.72
C MET A 54 21.49 -10.36 -13.21
N LEU A 55 20.60 -9.57 -13.84
CA LEU A 55 19.25 -9.31 -13.33
C LEU A 55 18.41 -10.59 -13.18
N SER A 56 18.51 -11.53 -14.10
CA SER A 56 17.77 -12.81 -14.04
C SER A 56 18.21 -13.67 -12.84
N GLU A 57 19.50 -13.70 -12.55
CA GLU A 57 20.07 -14.39 -11.38
C GLU A 57 19.57 -13.73 -10.09
N VAL A 58 19.57 -12.39 -10.03
CA VAL A 58 19.03 -11.62 -8.90
C VAL A 58 17.57 -11.95 -8.64
N GLN A 59 16.72 -11.97 -9.67
CA GLN A 59 15.32 -12.34 -9.49
C GLN A 59 15.16 -13.76 -8.95
N SER A 60 15.94 -14.72 -9.46
CA SER A 60 15.91 -16.11 -8.99
C SER A 60 16.38 -16.23 -7.54
N MET A 61 17.43 -15.51 -7.15
CA MET A 61 17.99 -15.56 -5.81
C MET A 61 17.05 -14.94 -4.77
N LEU A 62 16.50 -13.74 -5.05
CA LEU A 62 15.59 -13.05 -4.13
C LEU A 62 14.26 -13.77 -3.93
N ALA A 63 13.85 -14.61 -4.88
CA ALA A 63 12.65 -15.43 -4.77
C ALA A 63 12.79 -16.59 -3.75
N LYS A 64 14.02 -17.01 -3.43
CA LYS A 64 14.29 -18.10 -2.48
C LYS A 64 14.12 -17.61 -1.05
N LYS A 65 13.09 -18.10 -0.36
CA LYS A 65 12.69 -17.66 1.00
C LYS A 65 13.81 -17.86 2.03
N ASP A 66 14.42 -19.04 1.96
CA ASP A 66 15.57 -19.45 2.78
C ASP A 66 16.83 -18.60 2.60
N MET A 67 16.93 -17.83 1.51
CA MET A 67 18.02 -16.89 1.25
C MET A 67 17.70 -15.45 1.66
N GLN A 68 16.42 -15.12 1.93
CA GLN A 68 16.01 -13.72 2.15
C GLN A 68 16.69 -13.11 3.37
N ARG A 69 16.71 -13.81 4.52
CA ARG A 69 17.37 -13.33 5.74
C ARG A 69 18.88 -13.20 5.57
N PRO A 70 19.65 -14.24 5.15
CA PRO A 70 21.09 -14.10 4.91
C PRO A 70 21.46 -12.94 3.99
N LEU A 71 20.72 -12.73 2.89
CA LEU A 71 20.99 -11.63 1.96
C LEU A 71 20.79 -10.26 2.63
N LEU A 72 19.74 -10.11 3.45
CA LEU A 72 19.48 -8.86 4.18
C LEU A 72 20.53 -8.59 5.27
N ASP A 73 21.03 -9.64 5.94
CA ASP A 73 22.12 -9.55 6.90
C ASP A 73 23.41 -9.06 6.26
N TYR A 74 23.71 -9.51 5.04
CA TYR A 74 24.85 -9.03 4.25
C TYR A 74 24.55 -7.76 3.42
N ASP A 75 23.66 -6.90 3.90
CA ASP A 75 23.41 -5.55 3.33
C ASP A 75 22.94 -5.52 1.87
N LEU A 76 22.16 -6.52 1.42
CA LEU A 76 21.51 -6.52 0.11
C LEU A 76 20.84 -5.18 -0.23
N LEU A 77 20.14 -4.56 0.72
CA LEU A 77 19.43 -3.30 0.48
C LEU A 77 20.38 -2.11 0.20
N VAL A 78 21.59 -2.15 0.72
CA VAL A 78 22.63 -1.14 0.41
C VAL A 78 23.09 -1.30 -1.03
N VAL A 79 23.27 -2.53 -1.51
CA VAL A 79 23.63 -2.80 -2.90
C VAL A 79 22.46 -2.51 -3.84
N ALA A 80 21.25 -2.91 -3.48
CA ALA A 80 20.03 -2.59 -4.23
C ALA A 80 19.82 -1.07 -4.37
N LYS A 81 20.17 -0.29 -3.34
CA LYS A 81 20.20 1.18 -3.42
C LYS A 81 21.12 1.67 -4.54
N ALA A 82 22.34 1.14 -4.64
CA ALA A 82 23.29 1.52 -5.69
C ALA A 82 22.81 1.13 -7.10
N TRP A 83 22.06 0.02 -7.21
CA TRP A 83 21.50 -0.42 -8.49
C TRP A 83 20.41 0.50 -9.06
N ILE A 84 19.63 1.15 -8.20
CA ILE A 84 18.48 1.96 -8.61
C ILE A 84 18.67 3.46 -8.44
N ALA A 85 19.69 3.90 -7.70
CA ALA A 85 19.94 5.30 -7.44
C ALA A 85 20.07 6.09 -8.76
N PRO A 86 19.60 7.34 -8.80
CA PRO A 86 19.89 8.24 -9.91
C PRO A 86 21.40 8.34 -10.16
N LEU A 87 21.79 8.44 -11.42
CA LEU A 87 23.18 8.62 -11.82
C LEU A 87 23.71 9.97 -11.31
N ALA A 88 25.04 10.15 -11.31
CA ALA A 88 25.68 11.39 -10.88
C ALA A 88 25.20 12.64 -11.66
N ASN A 89 24.74 12.47 -12.90
CA ASN A 89 24.16 13.52 -13.74
C ASN A 89 22.66 13.79 -13.44
N GLY A 90 22.09 13.15 -12.42
CA GLY A 90 20.68 13.24 -12.03
C GLY A 90 19.71 12.45 -12.91
N LYS A 91 20.18 11.79 -13.98
CA LYS A 91 19.31 10.95 -14.82
C LYS A 91 19.00 9.62 -14.13
N LEU A 92 17.86 9.05 -14.46
CA LEU A 92 17.50 7.71 -14.01
C LEU A 92 18.25 6.65 -14.82
N GLY A 93 18.61 5.54 -14.18
CA GLY A 93 19.21 4.39 -14.85
C GLY A 93 18.23 3.65 -15.76
N ASN A 94 18.57 2.40 -16.10
CA ASN A 94 17.69 1.54 -16.89
C ASN A 94 16.39 1.23 -16.11
N VAL A 95 15.23 1.46 -16.73
CA VAL A 95 13.91 1.24 -16.09
C VAL A 95 13.63 -0.24 -15.80
N THR A 96 14.07 -1.14 -16.67
CA THR A 96 13.88 -2.59 -16.50
C THR A 96 14.64 -3.09 -15.26
N VAL A 97 15.88 -2.64 -15.06
CA VAL A 97 16.66 -2.97 -13.85
C VAL A 97 15.94 -2.50 -12.60
N ARG A 98 15.51 -1.21 -12.57
CA ARG A 98 14.77 -0.66 -11.42
C ARG A 98 13.49 -1.46 -11.16
N GLN A 99 12.68 -1.65 -12.18
CA GLN A 99 11.40 -2.34 -12.09
C GLN A 99 11.56 -3.75 -11.52
N ARG A 100 12.37 -4.59 -12.16
CA ARG A 100 12.51 -6.01 -11.79
C ARG A 100 13.11 -6.19 -10.41
N LEU A 101 14.11 -5.39 -10.05
CA LEU A 101 14.71 -5.44 -8.73
C LEU A 101 13.70 -5.04 -7.64
N LEU A 102 12.95 -3.95 -7.86
CA LEU A 102 11.93 -3.49 -6.91
C LEU A 102 10.75 -4.46 -6.80
N GLU A 103 10.33 -5.07 -7.91
CA GLU A 103 9.35 -6.15 -7.91
C GLU A 103 9.83 -7.33 -7.06
N SER A 104 11.07 -7.79 -7.25
CA SER A 104 11.62 -8.89 -6.43
C SER A 104 11.68 -8.53 -4.95
N ILE A 105 12.18 -7.36 -4.59
CA ILE A 105 12.25 -6.91 -3.18
C ILE A 105 10.84 -6.73 -2.59
N SER A 106 9.86 -6.32 -3.39
CA SER A 106 8.47 -6.18 -2.92
C SER A 106 7.88 -7.49 -2.38
N THR A 107 8.33 -8.64 -2.90
CA THR A 107 7.87 -9.98 -2.47
C THR A 107 8.55 -10.49 -1.20
N MET A 108 9.61 -9.82 -0.75
CA MET A 108 10.35 -10.12 0.49
C MET A 108 9.67 -9.48 1.71
N THR A 109 8.35 -9.56 1.80
CA THR A 109 7.60 -8.95 2.91
C THR A 109 7.76 -9.77 4.19
N GLY A 110 8.20 -9.13 5.28
CA GLY A 110 8.09 -9.69 6.62
C GLY A 110 6.66 -9.53 7.11
N THR A 111 5.80 -10.50 6.83
CA THR A 111 4.46 -10.57 7.42
C THR A 111 4.51 -11.53 8.60
N HIS A 112 4.40 -10.96 9.80
CA HIS A 112 4.10 -11.54 11.10
C HIS A 112 4.27 -13.07 11.23
N ASP A 113 5.20 -13.45 12.11
CA ASP A 113 5.39 -14.78 12.74
C ASP A 113 6.65 -15.58 12.35
N GLY A 114 7.67 -14.93 11.75
CA GLY A 114 9.01 -15.51 11.54
C GLY A 114 9.87 -14.67 10.60
N GLU A 115 10.61 -13.69 11.14
CA GLU A 115 11.20 -12.56 10.39
C GLU A 115 12.31 -12.94 9.37
N GLU A 116 11.91 -13.36 8.17
CA GLU A 116 12.84 -13.61 7.06
C GLU A 116 12.85 -12.48 6.00
N GLY A 117 11.95 -11.51 6.12
CA GLY A 117 11.76 -10.43 5.13
C GLY A 117 12.35 -9.07 5.53
N VAL A 118 12.07 -8.05 4.71
CA VAL A 118 12.55 -6.67 4.93
C VAL A 118 11.90 -6.06 6.17
N THR A 119 12.73 -5.72 7.16
CA THR A 119 12.30 -5.09 8.41
C THR A 119 12.49 -3.56 8.39
N PRO A 120 11.83 -2.80 9.29
CA PRO A 120 12.09 -1.36 9.45
C PRO A 120 13.54 -1.03 9.82
N SER A 121 14.23 -1.90 10.57
CA SER A 121 15.64 -1.71 10.94
C SER A 121 16.56 -1.86 9.72
N ASP A 122 16.31 -2.83 8.85
CA ASP A 122 17.04 -3.01 7.59
C ASP A 122 16.89 -1.80 6.65
N LEU A 123 15.69 -1.23 6.57
CA LEU A 123 15.43 -0.02 5.80
C LEU A 123 16.13 1.22 6.39
N LYS A 124 16.19 1.32 7.72
CA LYS A 124 16.86 2.41 8.43
C LYS A 124 18.38 2.32 8.23
N ARG A 125 18.97 1.14 8.39
CA ARG A 125 20.41 0.87 8.19
C ARG A 125 20.87 1.16 6.76
N SER A 126 20.14 0.64 5.78
CA SER A 126 20.49 0.80 4.36
C SER A 126 20.18 2.17 3.77
N ALA A 127 19.31 2.94 4.44
CA ALA A 127 18.67 4.15 3.93
C ALA A 127 17.91 3.93 2.59
N PHE A 128 17.49 2.70 2.31
CA PHE A 128 16.84 2.33 1.05
C PHE A 128 15.52 3.10 0.81
N GLY A 129 14.72 3.27 1.87
CA GLY A 129 13.46 4.02 1.79
C GLY A 129 13.62 5.47 1.31
N LYS A 130 14.76 6.12 1.58
CA LYS A 130 15.03 7.49 1.10
C LYS A 130 15.21 7.54 -0.41
N VAL A 131 15.92 6.56 -0.99
CA VAL A 131 16.12 6.49 -2.44
C VAL A 131 14.82 6.17 -3.17
N ILE A 132 13.99 5.29 -2.62
CA ILE A 132 12.67 4.98 -3.16
C ILE A 132 11.76 6.21 -3.17
N MET A 133 11.80 7.02 -2.11
CA MET A 133 11.09 8.30 -2.06
C MET A 133 11.62 9.29 -3.10
N SER A 134 12.96 9.37 -3.28
CA SER A 134 13.58 10.21 -4.29
C SER A 134 13.15 9.82 -5.71
N LEU A 135 13.11 8.52 -6.01
CA LEU A 135 12.65 8.00 -7.31
C LEU A 135 11.16 8.28 -7.54
N TYR A 136 10.33 8.10 -6.52
CA TYR A 136 8.90 8.44 -6.58
C TYR A 136 8.66 9.92 -6.92
N MET A 137 9.46 10.81 -6.33
CA MET A 137 9.41 12.26 -6.59
C MET A 137 10.06 12.68 -7.91
N HIS A 138 10.83 11.81 -8.57
CA HIS A 138 11.58 12.17 -9.76
C HIS A 138 10.65 12.52 -10.94
N LYS A 139 10.96 13.61 -11.65
CA LYS A 139 10.13 14.13 -12.75
C LYS A 139 10.04 13.17 -13.93
N SER A 140 11.16 12.56 -14.30
CA SER A 140 11.28 11.63 -15.42
C SER A 140 10.90 10.17 -15.09
N GLU A 141 10.38 9.90 -13.88
CA GLU A 141 9.96 8.54 -13.53
C GLU A 141 8.59 8.22 -14.13
N THR A 142 8.40 6.99 -14.61
CA THR A 142 7.18 6.58 -15.30
C THR A 142 5.99 6.48 -14.33
N PRO A 143 4.74 6.70 -14.79
CA PRO A 143 3.56 6.56 -13.94
C PRO A 143 3.42 5.17 -13.30
N GLN A 144 3.77 4.13 -14.04
CA GLN A 144 3.76 2.73 -13.60
C GLN A 144 4.76 2.52 -12.47
N MET A 145 6.00 3.01 -12.65
CA MET A 145 7.01 2.94 -11.61
C MET A 145 6.61 3.77 -10.38
N LYS A 146 6.04 4.97 -10.54
CA LYS A 146 5.56 5.75 -9.40
C LYS A 146 4.51 5.01 -8.55
N ARG A 147 3.64 4.20 -9.17
CA ARG A 147 2.70 3.34 -8.43
C ARG A 147 3.44 2.27 -7.62
N LEU A 148 4.44 1.63 -8.22
CA LEU A 148 5.28 0.63 -7.54
C LEU A 148 6.01 1.24 -6.34
N HIS A 149 6.69 2.37 -6.53
CA HIS A 149 7.37 3.07 -5.43
C HIS A 149 6.40 3.46 -4.31
N LYS A 150 5.21 3.99 -4.65
CA LYS A 150 4.19 4.33 -3.66
C LYS A 150 3.73 3.10 -2.88
N SER A 151 3.48 1.98 -3.55
CA SER A 151 3.10 0.71 -2.91
C SER A 151 4.16 0.24 -1.92
N LEU A 152 5.44 0.30 -2.29
CA LEU A 152 6.56 -0.07 -1.43
C LEU A 152 6.66 0.85 -0.20
N ILE A 153 6.53 2.17 -0.40
CA ILE A 153 6.55 3.16 0.69
C ILE A 153 5.41 2.87 1.67
N GLU A 154 4.20 2.62 1.19
CA GLU A 154 3.05 2.28 2.04
C GLU A 154 3.29 0.97 2.79
N GLN A 155 3.75 -0.07 2.10
CA GLN A 155 4.01 -1.38 2.69
C GLN A 155 5.01 -1.29 3.85
N TRP A 156 6.13 -0.61 3.66
CA TRP A 156 7.19 -0.53 4.65
C TRP A 156 6.96 0.51 5.75
N SER A 157 6.16 1.53 5.49
CA SER A 157 5.84 2.55 6.51
C SER A 157 4.72 2.10 7.47
N ARG A 158 3.89 1.12 7.07
CA ARG A 158 2.78 0.62 7.90
C ARG A 158 3.21 0.13 9.29
N PRO A 159 4.23 -0.75 9.44
CA PRO A 159 4.69 -1.19 10.75
C PRO A 159 5.26 -0.04 11.60
N ILE A 160 5.83 0.98 10.96
CA ILE A 160 6.42 2.13 11.65
C ILE A 160 5.33 3.04 12.26
N PHE A 161 4.21 3.21 11.55
CA PHE A 161 3.14 4.12 11.96
C PHE A 161 1.95 3.45 12.67
N ASN A 162 2.05 2.15 13.01
CA ASN A 162 0.93 1.34 13.54
C ASN A 162 -0.37 1.47 12.71
N LYS A 163 -0.25 1.69 11.40
CA LYS A 163 -1.40 1.79 10.49
C LYS A 163 -1.72 0.41 9.97
N SER A 164 -2.60 -0.30 10.67
CA SER A 164 -3.03 -1.62 10.21
C SER A 164 -3.68 -1.55 8.82
N GLY A 165 -3.29 -2.47 7.95
CA GLY A 165 -3.94 -2.73 6.66
C GLY A 165 -5.10 -3.72 6.76
N ASN A 166 -5.35 -4.30 7.94
CA ASN A 166 -6.44 -5.24 8.16
C ASN A 166 -7.76 -4.47 8.31
N MET A 167 -8.78 -4.88 7.55
CA MET A 167 -10.12 -4.28 7.61
C MET A 167 -10.70 -4.29 9.03
N LYS A 168 -10.35 -5.31 9.84
CA LYS A 168 -10.74 -5.46 11.25
C LYS A 168 -10.10 -4.43 12.17
N ASP A 169 -8.84 -4.07 11.94
CA ASP A 169 -8.17 -3.05 12.75
C ASP A 169 -8.57 -1.64 12.31
N LEU A 170 -8.85 -1.45 11.01
CA LEU A 170 -9.51 -0.25 10.51
C LEU A 170 -10.89 -0.06 11.12
N GLU A 171 -11.66 -1.14 11.30
CA GLU A 171 -12.96 -1.13 11.97
C GLU A 171 -12.83 -0.83 13.46
N ARG A 172 -11.83 -1.40 14.15
CA ARG A 172 -11.50 -1.08 15.54
C ARG A 172 -11.11 0.39 15.72
N VAL A 173 -10.17 0.90 14.93
CA VAL A 173 -9.74 2.30 14.99
C VAL A 173 -10.87 3.25 14.61
N GLN A 174 -11.75 2.88 13.67
CA GLN A 174 -12.96 3.65 13.37
C GLN A 174 -13.99 3.59 14.49
N SER A 175 -14.15 2.45 15.17
CA SER A 175 -15.03 2.30 16.33
C SER A 175 -14.53 3.17 17.49
N GLU A 176 -13.24 3.09 17.82
CA GLU A 176 -12.59 3.91 18.84
C GLU A 176 -12.73 5.42 18.50
N ARG A 177 -12.60 5.80 17.22
CA ARG A 177 -12.81 7.20 16.79
C ARG A 177 -14.27 7.63 16.85
N ARG A 178 -15.23 6.74 16.57
CA ARG A 178 -16.67 7.01 16.73
C ARG A 178 -17.05 7.14 18.19
N GLU A 179 -16.53 6.27 19.06
CA GLU A 179 -16.70 6.33 20.50
C GLU A 179 -16.10 7.63 21.06
N ALA A 180 -14.87 7.98 20.69
CA ALA A 180 -14.25 9.25 21.08
C ALA A 180 -15.04 10.48 20.57
N GLY A 181 -15.62 10.42 19.36
CA GLY A 181 -16.51 11.45 18.85
C GLY A 181 -17.82 11.57 19.63
N VAL A 182 -18.37 10.45 20.12
CA VAL A 182 -19.53 10.43 21.01
C VAL A 182 -19.16 11.03 22.37
N VAL A 183 -17.99 10.71 22.94
CA VAL A 183 -17.51 11.30 24.22
C VAL A 183 -17.28 12.81 24.10
N LEU A 184 -16.67 13.29 23.00
CA LEU A 184 -16.53 14.73 22.73
C LEU A 184 -17.88 15.43 22.59
N SER A 185 -18.86 14.80 21.93
CA SER A 185 -20.21 15.36 21.80
C SER A 185 -20.95 15.43 23.15
N TYR A 186 -20.70 14.46 24.04
CA TYR A 186 -21.26 14.43 25.40
C TYR A 186 -20.61 15.48 26.31
N GLN A 187 -19.28 15.62 26.25
CA GLN A 187 -18.56 16.68 26.96
C GLN A 187 -18.93 18.07 26.47
N GLN A 188 -19.12 18.27 25.16
CA GLN A 188 -19.48 19.57 24.61
C GLN A 188 -20.93 19.97 24.94
N ARG A 189 -21.84 18.99 25.09
CA ARG A 189 -23.19 19.23 25.63
C ARG A 189 -23.18 19.59 27.12
N ASN A 190 -22.31 18.97 27.91
CA ASN A 190 -22.16 19.31 29.34
C ASN A 190 -21.41 20.64 29.55
N ALA A 191 -20.48 21.01 28.67
CA ALA A 191 -19.79 22.31 28.68
C ALA A 191 -20.69 23.46 28.18
N ALA A 192 -21.66 23.19 27.30
CA ALA A 192 -22.66 24.17 26.88
C ALA A 192 -23.69 24.49 27.98
N SER A 193 -23.98 23.54 28.88
CA SER A 193 -24.85 23.78 30.05
C SER A 193 -24.17 24.53 31.22
N SER A 194 -22.87 24.82 31.14
CA SER A 194 -22.11 25.54 32.18
C SER A 194 -21.57 26.91 31.72
N ARG A 195 -21.98 27.40 30.56
CA ARG A 195 -21.54 28.72 30.03
C ARG A 195 -22.68 29.72 29.96
N THR A 196 -23.12 30.16 31.13
CA THR A 196 -23.64 31.51 31.34
C THR A 196 -22.74 32.21 32.35
N ALA A 197 -22.28 33.41 31.97
CA ALA A 197 -21.38 34.32 32.68
C ALA A 197 -19.87 34.21 32.34
N ASN A 198 -19.41 35.24 31.61
CA ASN A 198 -18.08 35.87 31.55
C ASN A 198 -16.83 35.00 31.31
N ASP A 199 -16.18 35.17 30.15
CA ASP A 199 -15.00 36.04 30.05
C ASP A 199 -14.48 36.11 28.60
N ASP A 200 -14.07 37.31 28.21
CA ASP A 200 -13.22 37.55 27.04
C ASP A 200 -11.78 37.11 27.32
N ARG A 201 -11.06 36.76 26.24
CA ARG A 201 -9.58 36.71 26.10
C ARG A 201 -8.90 35.32 26.19
N ALA A 202 -8.03 35.11 25.18
CA ALA A 202 -6.95 34.10 25.08
C ALA A 202 -7.42 32.63 24.91
N SER A 203 -6.71 31.71 24.27
CA SER A 203 -5.50 31.68 23.46
C SER A 203 -5.49 30.29 22.79
N ALA A 204 -4.72 30.16 21.73
CA ALA A 204 -4.20 28.90 21.22
C ALA A 204 -3.87 27.88 22.31
N SER A 205 -4.41 26.67 22.17
CA SER A 205 -3.71 25.39 22.39
C SER A 205 -4.73 24.25 22.34
N ALA A 206 -4.83 23.57 21.19
CA ALA A 206 -5.35 22.21 21.15
C ALA A 206 -4.33 21.38 20.37
N GLY A 207 -3.25 21.04 21.07
CA GLY A 207 -2.32 19.98 20.68
C GLY A 207 -3.06 18.65 20.72
N GLY A 208 -3.72 18.29 19.62
CA GLY A 208 -4.05 16.91 19.32
C GLY A 208 -2.88 16.33 18.56
N THR A 209 -2.28 15.25 19.08
CA THR A 209 -1.28 14.43 18.39
C THR A 209 -1.82 13.97 17.04
N ALA A 210 -1.60 14.77 16.01
CA ALA A 210 -1.82 14.39 14.63
C ALA A 210 -0.74 13.36 14.31
N VAL A 211 -1.07 12.09 14.46
CA VAL A 211 -0.37 11.01 13.76
C VAL A 211 -0.31 11.42 12.30
N GLU A 212 0.87 11.89 11.87
CA GLU A 212 1.06 12.47 10.55
C GLU A 212 0.52 11.48 9.52
N ASP A 213 -0.52 11.89 8.80
CA ASP A 213 -1.07 11.06 7.74
C ASP A 213 0.03 10.85 6.71
N ILE A 214 0.20 9.63 6.18
CA ILE A 214 1.24 9.36 5.16
C ILE A 214 1.02 10.32 3.97
N ASN A 215 -0.25 10.60 3.65
CA ASN A 215 -0.66 11.62 2.69
C ASN A 215 -0.26 13.05 3.07
N SER A 216 -0.16 13.39 4.35
CA SER A 216 0.35 14.68 4.83
C SER A 216 1.87 14.80 4.68
N ILE A 217 2.63 13.72 4.92
CA ILE A 217 4.08 13.66 4.67
C ILE A 217 4.38 13.78 3.17
N PHE A 218 3.64 13.05 2.31
CA PHE A 218 3.72 13.20 0.86
C PHE A 218 3.41 14.64 0.40
N LYS A 219 2.44 15.31 1.04
CA LYS A 219 2.11 16.73 0.74
C LYS A 219 3.14 17.73 1.28
N LYS A 220 3.78 17.43 2.41
CA LYS A 220 4.78 18.30 3.06
C LYS A 220 6.11 18.25 2.30
N GLY A 221 6.52 17.09 1.81
CA GLY A 221 7.68 16.94 0.90
C GLY A 221 7.50 17.62 -0.46
N PHE A 222 6.26 17.94 -0.84
CA PHE A 222 5.91 18.65 -2.08
C PHE A 222 6.13 20.17 -2.01
N LYS A 223 6.34 20.75 -0.82
CA LYS A 223 6.36 22.22 -0.62
C LYS A 223 7.74 22.86 -0.60
N SER A 224 8.84 22.09 -0.60
CA SER A 224 10.19 22.65 -0.53
C SER A 224 10.86 22.75 -1.91
N LYS A 225 10.34 23.67 -2.74
CA LYS A 225 11.02 24.50 -3.76
C LYS A 225 10.03 24.92 -4.85
N GLY A 226 9.59 26.17 -4.79
CA GLY A 226 8.82 26.83 -5.85
C GLY A 226 7.34 26.49 -5.82
N ALA A 227 6.55 27.35 -5.19
CA ALA A 227 5.10 27.32 -5.30
C ALA A 227 4.70 27.49 -6.77
N ILE A 228 4.35 26.40 -7.44
CA ILE A 228 3.40 26.45 -8.55
C ILE A 228 2.06 26.12 -7.92
N ASP A 229 1.25 27.17 -7.80
CA ASP A 229 -0.15 27.13 -7.42
C ASP A 229 -0.93 26.32 -8.46
N LEU A 230 -0.85 25.00 -8.38
CA LEU A 230 -1.75 24.12 -9.10
C LEU A 230 -3.03 24.04 -8.28
N GLY A 231 -3.94 24.95 -8.64
CA GLY A 231 -5.28 25.10 -8.13
C GLY A 231 -5.91 23.75 -7.80
N ASN A 232 -6.05 23.52 -6.49
CA ASN A 232 -6.96 22.51 -6.00
C ASN A 232 -8.39 23.00 -6.29
N ASN A 233 -8.90 22.72 -7.49
CA ASN A 233 -10.32 22.70 -7.80
C ASN A 233 -10.99 21.53 -7.06
N ARG A 234 -10.95 21.55 -5.73
CA ARG A 234 -11.91 20.81 -4.92
C ARG A 234 -13.13 21.71 -4.82
N VAL A 235 -14.14 21.43 -5.63
CA VAL A 235 -15.49 21.97 -5.45
C VAL A 235 -15.85 21.79 -3.97
N ARG A 236 -16.07 22.90 -3.25
CA ARG A 236 -16.57 22.83 -1.88
C ARG A 236 -18.00 22.30 -1.95
N ILE A 237 -18.17 21.06 -1.52
CA ILE A 237 -19.50 20.49 -1.28
C ILE A 237 -20.10 21.32 -0.12
N PRO A 238 -21.25 21.97 -0.29
CA PRO A 238 -21.90 22.66 0.80
C PRO A 238 -22.19 21.65 1.91
N TYR A 239 -21.93 22.05 3.15
CA TYR A 239 -22.20 21.24 4.32
C TYR A 239 -23.72 21.02 4.41
N SER A 240 -24.22 19.89 3.90
CA SER A 240 -25.56 19.47 4.25
C SER A 240 -25.51 19.12 5.73
N LYS A 241 -26.17 19.92 6.57
CA LYS A 241 -26.54 19.47 7.92
C LYS A 241 -27.31 18.17 7.69
N GLY A 242 -26.67 17.03 7.99
CA GLY A 242 -27.30 15.73 7.85
C GLY A 242 -28.65 15.76 8.57
N PHE A 243 -29.65 15.09 7.99
CA PHE A 243 -30.95 14.93 8.64
C PHE A 243 -30.74 14.39 10.06
N GLN A 244 -30.89 15.26 11.05
CA GLN A 244 -30.90 14.87 12.45
C GLN A 244 -32.24 14.20 12.71
N PHE A 245 -32.26 12.88 12.76
CA PHE A 245 -33.38 12.18 13.38
C PHE A 245 -33.33 12.49 14.88
N SER A 246 -34.16 13.44 15.32
CA SER A 246 -34.35 13.72 16.75
C SER A 246 -35.15 12.62 17.46
N VAL A 247 -35.69 11.66 16.70
CA VAL A 247 -36.46 10.54 17.21
C VAL A 247 -35.75 9.26 16.79
N ARG A 248 -35.17 8.57 17.76
CA ARG A 248 -34.62 7.22 17.59
C ARG A 248 -35.80 6.30 17.28
N PRO A 249 -35.79 5.50 16.20
CA PRO A 249 -36.87 4.57 15.95
C PRO A 249 -36.96 3.58 17.13
N GLU A 250 -38.09 3.60 17.83
CA GLU A 250 -38.36 2.63 18.88
C GLU A 250 -38.54 1.26 18.24
N HIS A 251 -37.77 0.29 18.73
CA HIS A 251 -37.99 -1.10 18.40
C HIS A 251 -39.30 -1.50 19.07
N LYS A 252 -40.41 -1.54 18.32
CA LYS A 252 -41.64 -2.18 18.80
C LYS A 252 -41.24 -3.58 19.24
N GLY A 253 -41.29 -3.82 20.54
CA GLY A 253 -40.96 -5.11 21.14
C GLY A 253 -41.70 -6.19 20.37
N ALA A 254 -40.94 -7.11 19.78
CA ALA A 254 -41.51 -8.37 19.36
C ALA A 254 -41.97 -9.06 20.64
N GLU A 255 -43.27 -8.94 20.91
CA GLU A 255 -43.97 -9.71 21.91
C GLU A 255 -43.59 -11.18 21.69
N THR A 256 -42.93 -11.77 22.68
CA THR A 256 -42.47 -13.16 22.63
C THR A 256 -43.68 -14.09 22.72
N THR A 257 -44.39 -14.26 21.60
CA THR A 257 -45.24 -15.42 21.41
C THR A 257 -44.35 -16.58 20.98
N LYS A 258 -44.36 -17.63 21.80
CA LYS A 258 -43.59 -18.85 21.63
C LYS A 258 -43.91 -19.49 20.27
N ILE A 259 -43.05 -19.30 19.27
CA ILE A 259 -43.13 -20.05 18.01
C ILE A 259 -42.21 -21.27 18.11
N LYS A 260 -42.85 -22.45 18.04
CA LYS A 260 -42.22 -23.77 18.06
C LYS A 260 -41.17 -23.89 16.94
N LYS A 261 -40.06 -24.52 17.31
CA LYS A 261 -38.93 -24.94 16.47
C LYS A 261 -39.45 -25.67 15.21
N ALA A 262 -39.37 -25.05 14.04
CA ALA A 262 -39.61 -25.70 12.75
C ALA A 262 -38.37 -25.56 11.86
N GLY A 263 -38.00 -26.68 11.24
CA GLY A 263 -36.72 -26.93 10.59
C GLY A 263 -36.35 -25.99 9.45
N ARG A 264 -35.04 -25.97 9.22
CA ARG A 264 -34.25 -25.10 8.35
C ARG A 264 -34.43 -25.42 6.85
N GLU A 265 -35.66 -25.72 6.42
CA GLU A 265 -35.94 -26.23 5.06
C GLU A 265 -36.95 -25.38 4.27
N SER A 266 -37.61 -24.38 4.86
CA SER A 266 -38.64 -23.59 4.14
C SER A 266 -38.12 -22.35 3.39
N LEU A 267 -36.83 -22.00 3.53
CA LEU A 267 -36.24 -20.80 2.93
C LEU A 267 -35.74 -20.99 1.48
N THR A 268 -35.69 -22.21 0.96
CA THR A 268 -35.21 -22.48 -0.41
C THR A 268 -36.30 -22.42 -1.48
N LYS A 269 -37.59 -22.32 -1.12
CA LYS A 269 -38.70 -22.39 -2.10
C LYS A 269 -39.20 -21.04 -2.62
N ARG A 270 -38.51 -19.93 -2.32
CA ARG A 270 -38.89 -18.57 -2.77
C ARG A 270 -37.95 -17.92 -3.79
N LEU A 271 -36.93 -18.63 -4.26
CA LEU A 271 -35.99 -18.11 -5.27
C LEU A 271 -36.27 -18.55 -6.72
N ASP A 272 -37.18 -19.51 -6.95
CA ASP A 272 -37.43 -20.05 -8.31
C ASP A 272 -38.69 -19.54 -9.02
N VAL A 273 -39.44 -18.58 -8.46
CA VAL A 273 -40.61 -17.98 -9.13
C VAL A 273 -40.34 -16.51 -9.48
N LYS A 274 -39.31 -16.26 -10.29
CA LYS A 274 -39.22 -15.03 -11.09
C LYS A 274 -38.28 -15.17 -12.30
N LYS A 275 -38.43 -16.23 -13.07
CA LYS A 275 -37.96 -16.29 -14.46
C LYS A 275 -39.17 -16.33 -15.39
N LYS A 276 -39.31 -15.25 -16.18
CA LYS A 276 -40.17 -15.01 -17.37
C LYS A 276 -41.22 -13.92 -17.16
N ALA A 277 -40.87 -12.71 -17.60
CA ALA A 277 -41.70 -11.87 -18.46
C ALA A 277 -40.81 -10.73 -18.99
N GLY A 278 -40.40 -10.84 -20.25
CA GLY A 278 -39.67 -9.78 -20.94
C GLY A 278 -40.57 -8.58 -21.22
N LYS A 279 -39.99 -7.39 -21.16
CA LYS A 279 -40.30 -6.23 -22.01
C LYS A 279 -39.09 -5.30 -21.98
N SER A 280 -38.53 -5.10 -23.17
CA SER A 280 -37.40 -4.22 -23.47
C SER A 280 -37.73 -2.78 -23.08
N ALA A 281 -36.96 -2.21 -22.15
CA ALA A 281 -36.92 -0.78 -21.92
C ALA A 281 -35.71 -0.22 -22.68
N LYS A 282 -35.99 0.42 -23.82
CA LYS A 282 -35.01 1.11 -24.67
C LYS A 282 -34.33 2.22 -23.85
N TYR A 283 -33.01 2.15 -23.73
CA TYR A 283 -32.23 3.33 -23.36
C TYR A 283 -32.22 4.27 -24.57
N GLY A 284 -32.63 5.52 -24.33
CA GLY A 284 -32.62 6.58 -25.32
C GLY A 284 -31.19 6.87 -25.79
N ASN A 285 -31.02 7.00 -27.11
CA ASN A 285 -29.79 7.42 -27.75
C ASN A 285 -29.47 8.87 -27.33
N LEU A 286 -28.45 9.06 -26.49
CA LEU A 286 -27.81 10.38 -26.36
C LEU A 286 -26.80 10.53 -27.51
N SER A 287 -27.16 11.37 -28.48
CA SER A 287 -26.31 11.75 -29.62
C SER A 287 -25.16 12.64 -29.14
N VAL A 288 -23.93 12.22 -29.44
CA VAL A 288 -22.70 13.01 -29.32
C VAL A 288 -22.37 13.54 -30.72
N GLU A 289 -23.17 14.48 -31.22
CA GLU A 289 -22.79 15.43 -32.28
C GLU A 289 -23.99 16.34 -32.59
N GLY A 290 -23.76 17.65 -32.52
CA GLY A 290 -24.78 18.66 -32.74
C GLY A 290 -25.21 18.72 -34.21
N ARG A 291 -26.48 18.40 -34.48
CA ARG A 291 -27.19 18.91 -35.65
C ARG A 291 -28.70 18.92 -35.39
N VAL A 292 -29.30 20.09 -35.58
CA VAL A 292 -30.74 20.34 -35.44
C VAL A 292 -31.47 19.67 -36.60
N ALA A 293 -32.37 18.74 -36.33
CA ALA A 293 -33.33 18.24 -37.32
C ALA A 293 -34.67 18.95 -37.11
N LYS A 294 -35.14 19.62 -38.16
CA LYS A 294 -36.46 20.27 -38.25
C LYS A 294 -37.55 19.19 -38.28
N ASN A 295 -38.62 19.42 -37.51
CA ASN A 295 -39.84 18.61 -37.53
C ASN A 295 -40.62 18.83 -38.83
N ALA A 296 -41.19 17.73 -39.34
CA ALA A 296 -42.47 17.73 -40.04
C ALA A 296 -43.52 17.14 -39.09
#